data_AF-A0A9X3DYI0-F1
#
_entry.id   AF-A0A9X3DYI0-F1
#
_cell.length_a   1.000
_cell.length_b   1.000
_cell.length_c   1.000
_cell.angle_alpha   90.00
_cell.angle_beta   90.00
_cell.angle_gamma   90.00
#
_symmetry.space_group_name_H-M   'P 1'
#
loop_
_entity.id
_entity.type
_entity.pdbx_description
1 polymer ?
#
loop_
_entity_poly.entity_id
_entity_poly.type
_entity_poly.pdbx_seq_one_letter_code
_entity_poly.pdbx_strand_id
1 'polypeptide(L)'
;MYKILGISIALYIFLEILCHGFALFARKIVSHSDTQKLNSPVQLQFIQQSFYRTMLLVSIVLMSHFYTDMTFFEQNDWIRLALSILIILMILLVFWWINAFIVRQIVLKQQYTVTAVFKQKISYIMLHPLQFKSLYITADYLRISVWINRFLSILAFILLFIDIHLLFSP
;
A
#
# COMPACT_ATOMS: atom_id res chain seq x y z
N MET A 1 3.07 -11.57 -27.69
CA MET A 1 1.96 -11.54 -26.70
C MET A 1 2.03 -12.67 -25.66
N TYR A 2 2.00 -13.97 -26.03
CA TYR A 2 2.05 -15.07 -25.04
C TYR A 2 3.32 -15.11 -24.18
N LYS A 3 4.49 -14.84 -24.77
CA LYS A 3 5.77 -14.76 -24.02
C LYS A 3 5.77 -13.62 -22.99
N ILE A 4 5.27 -12.45 -23.39
CA ILE A 4 5.12 -11.26 -22.53
C ILE A 4 4.21 -11.58 -21.35
N LEU A 5 3.02 -12.13 -21.64
CA LEU A 5 2.06 -12.54 -20.60
C LEU A 5 2.65 -13.56 -19.63
N GLY A 6 3.40 -14.56 -20.13
CA GLY A 6 4.07 -15.55 -19.28
C GLY A 6 5.10 -14.94 -18.34
N ILE A 7 5.91 -14.01 -18.83
CA ILE A 7 6.91 -13.29 -18.02
C ILE A 7 6.19 -12.41 -16.98
N SER A 8 5.16 -11.67 -17.37
CA SER A 8 4.37 -10.84 -16.44
C SER A 8 3.74 -11.65 -15.32
N ILE A 9 3.16 -12.82 -15.63
CA ILE A 9 2.57 -13.72 -14.63
C ILE A 9 3.65 -14.25 -13.68
N ALA A 10 4.79 -14.71 -14.20
CA ALA A 10 5.86 -15.26 -13.37
C ALA A 10 6.43 -14.20 -12.41
N LEU A 11 6.72 -12.99 -12.92
CA LEU A 11 7.20 -11.87 -12.10
C LEU A 11 6.16 -11.41 -11.07
N TYR A 12 4.89 -11.33 -11.47
CA TYR A 12 3.81 -10.98 -10.55
C TYR A 12 3.66 -11.99 -9.42
N ILE A 13 3.67 -13.30 -9.72
CA ILE A 13 3.60 -14.35 -8.68
C ILE A 13 4.80 -14.23 -7.73
N PHE A 14 6.00 -14.01 -8.27
CA PHE A 14 7.19 -13.81 -7.46
C PHE A 14 7.06 -12.59 -6.52
N LEU A 15 6.59 -11.46 -7.05
CA LEU A 15 6.34 -10.24 -6.27
C LEU A 15 5.27 -10.43 -5.20
N GLU A 16 4.17 -11.13 -5.52
CA GLU A 16 3.11 -11.44 -4.56
C GLU A 16 3.63 -12.30 -3.40
N ILE A 17 4.42 -13.33 -3.70
CA ILE A 17 5.05 -14.18 -2.68
C ILE A 17 5.96 -13.34 -1.78
N LEU A 18 6.77 -12.44 -2.35
CA LEU A 18 7.61 -11.54 -1.59
C LEU A 18 6.79 -10.61 -0.70
N CYS A 19 5.76 -9.94 -1.24
CA CYS A 19 4.91 -9.01 -0.49
C CYS A 19 4.22 -9.71 0.68
N HIS A 20 3.67 -10.91 0.46
CA HIS A 20 3.07 -11.72 1.52
C HIS A 20 4.11 -12.20 2.54
N GLY A 21 5.29 -12.64 2.10
CA GLY A 21 6.38 -13.07 2.97
C GLY A 21 6.83 -11.95 3.91
N PHE A 22 7.06 -10.74 3.39
CA PHE A 22 7.42 -9.57 4.20
C PHE A 22 6.32 -9.18 5.18
N ALA A 23 5.06 -9.20 4.76
CA ALA A 23 3.93 -8.90 5.64
C ALA A 23 3.81 -9.89 6.81
N LEU A 24 4.03 -11.18 6.55
CA LEU A 24 4.05 -12.22 7.59
C LEU A 24 5.25 -12.08 8.52
N PHE A 25 6.42 -11.74 7.98
CA PHE A 25 7.62 -11.48 8.77
C PHE A 25 7.43 -10.29 9.72
N ALA A 26 6.90 -9.17 9.22
CA ALA A 26 6.59 -8.00 10.04
C ALA A 26 5.59 -8.34 11.16
N ARG A 27 4.53 -9.10 10.84
CA ARG A 27 3.58 -9.59 11.84
C ARG A 27 4.26 -10.43 12.92
N LYS A 28 5.18 -11.33 12.51
CA LYS A 28 5.91 -12.20 13.44
C LYS A 28 6.84 -11.41 14.35
N ILE A 29 7.53 -10.39 13.84
CA ILE A 29 8.36 -9.50 14.68
C ILE A 29 7.49 -8.85 15.75
N VAL A 30 6.36 -8.24 15.36
CA VAL A 30 5.51 -7.54 16.32
C VAL A 30 4.89 -8.50 17.34
N SER A 31 4.49 -9.70 16.92
CA SER A 31 3.92 -10.69 17.85
C SER A 31 4.90 -11.19 18.92
N HIS A 32 6.20 -11.11 18.66
CA HIS A 32 7.26 -11.48 19.63
C HIS A 32 7.70 -10.30 20.51
N SER A 33 7.21 -9.09 20.28
CA SER A 33 7.52 -7.95 21.14
C SER A 33 6.74 -8.06 22.46
N ASP A 34 7.40 -7.84 23.60
CA ASP A 34 6.85 -7.95 24.98
C ASP A 34 5.72 -6.95 25.32
N THR A 35 5.19 -6.25 24.32
CA THR A 35 4.04 -5.37 24.49
C THR A 35 2.75 -6.20 24.49
N GLN A 36 2.45 -6.87 25.62
CA GLN A 36 1.21 -7.64 25.84
C GLN A 36 -0.08 -6.89 25.47
N LYS A 37 -0.08 -5.55 25.44
CA LYS A 37 -1.20 -4.70 25.00
C LYS A 37 -1.37 -4.54 23.48
N LEU A 38 -0.38 -4.92 22.66
CA LEU A 38 -0.41 -4.80 21.18
C LEU A 38 -0.71 -6.13 20.45
N ASN A 39 -0.82 -7.23 21.18
CA ASN A 39 -0.94 -8.58 20.59
C ASN A 39 -2.37 -9.05 20.36
N SER A 40 -3.34 -8.14 20.23
CA SER A 40 -4.68 -8.57 19.81
C SER A 40 -4.61 -9.13 18.38
N PRO A 41 -5.33 -10.22 18.06
CA PRO A 41 -5.31 -10.81 16.71
C PRO A 41 -5.64 -9.81 15.59
N VAL A 42 -6.52 -8.87 15.89
CA VAL A 42 -6.97 -7.80 14.97
C VAL A 42 -5.85 -6.77 14.72
N GLN A 43 -5.05 -6.42 15.73
CA GLN A 43 -3.87 -5.55 15.55
C GLN A 43 -2.81 -6.21 14.68
N LEU A 44 -2.54 -7.51 14.90
CA LEU A 44 -1.57 -8.25 14.08
C LEU A 44 -2.02 -8.36 12.62
N GLN A 45 -3.32 -8.54 12.37
CA GLN A 45 -3.88 -8.52 11.02
C GLN A 45 -3.80 -7.11 10.40
N PHE A 46 -4.06 -6.05 11.17
CA PHE A 46 -3.89 -4.67 10.70
C PHE A 46 -2.46 -4.39 10.25
N ILE A 47 -1.47 -4.82 11.06
CA ILE A 47 -0.04 -4.72 10.73
C ILE A 47 0.25 -5.48 9.44
N GLN A 48 -0.16 -6.75 9.36
CA GLN A 48 0.06 -7.58 8.17
C GLN A 48 -0.51 -6.93 6.90
N GLN A 49 -1.75 -6.44 6.95
CA GLN A 49 -2.39 -5.81 5.79
C GLN A 49 -1.73 -4.47 5.40
N SER A 50 -1.25 -3.72 6.39
CA SER A 50 -0.56 -2.45 6.16
C SER A 50 0.80 -2.68 5.51
N PHE A 51 1.60 -3.62 6.03
CA PHE A 51 2.91 -3.95 5.47
C PHE A 51 2.79 -4.56 4.06
N TYR A 52 1.82 -5.44 3.84
CA TYR A 52 1.53 -5.97 2.50
C TYR A 52 1.27 -4.83 1.50
N ARG A 53 0.43 -3.87 1.88
CA ARG A 53 0.14 -2.69 1.05
C ARG A 53 1.39 -1.85 0.78
N THR A 54 2.21 -1.61 1.79
CA THR A 54 3.47 -0.86 1.63
C THR A 54 4.37 -1.55 0.62
N MET A 55 4.53 -2.87 0.72
CA MET A 55 5.34 -3.64 -0.23
C MET A 55 4.77 -3.61 -1.65
N LEU A 56 3.44 -3.67 -1.81
CA LEU A 56 2.80 -3.49 -3.12
C LEU A 56 3.08 -2.12 -3.71
N LEU A 57 2.90 -1.04 -2.94
CA LEU A 57 3.15 0.32 -3.41
C LEU A 57 4.61 0.52 -3.82
N VAL A 58 5.55 -0.01 -3.02
CA VAL A 58 6.98 0.00 -3.36
C VAL A 58 7.24 -0.81 -4.63
N SER A 59 6.66 -2.00 -4.75
CA SER A 59 6.85 -2.87 -5.93
C SER A 59 6.32 -2.21 -7.20
N ILE A 60 5.15 -1.57 -7.15
CA ILE A 60 4.58 -0.81 -8.29
C ILE A 60 5.56 0.27 -8.77
N VAL A 61 6.14 1.02 -7.83
CA VAL A 61 7.08 2.09 -8.18
C VAL A 61 8.39 1.54 -8.73
N LEU A 62 8.97 0.54 -8.07
CA LEU A 62 10.27 -0.03 -8.46
C LEU A 62 10.22 -0.79 -9.79
N MET A 63 9.08 -1.39 -10.13
CA MET A 63 8.89 -2.09 -11.40
C MET A 63 8.53 -1.15 -12.54
N SER A 64 8.18 0.11 -12.25
CA SER A 64 7.80 1.07 -13.27
C SER A 64 8.98 1.44 -14.15
N HIS A 65 8.85 1.20 -15.46
CA HIS A 65 9.88 1.56 -16.44
C HIS A 65 10.28 3.03 -16.32
N PHE A 66 9.28 3.90 -16.09
CA PHE A 66 9.45 5.33 -15.89
C PHE A 66 10.37 5.68 -14.70
N TYR A 67 10.29 4.92 -13.60
CA TYR A 67 11.19 5.12 -12.47
C TYR A 67 12.63 4.74 -12.83
N THR A 68 12.82 3.58 -13.46
CA THR A 68 14.14 3.14 -13.94
C THR A 68 14.74 4.13 -14.94
N ASP A 69 13.96 4.62 -15.90
CA ASP A 69 14.46 5.61 -16.86
C ASP A 69 14.88 6.91 -16.17
N MET A 70 14.02 7.44 -15.28
CA MET A 70 14.33 8.69 -14.60
C MET A 70 15.45 8.58 -13.56
N THR A 71 15.73 7.40 -13.02
CA THR A 71 16.82 7.22 -12.04
C THR A 71 18.15 6.76 -12.63
N PHE A 72 18.15 6.10 -13.80
CA PHE A 72 19.36 5.54 -14.42
C PHE A 72 19.86 6.29 -15.66
N PHE A 73 19.06 7.12 -16.35
CA PHE A 73 19.59 7.98 -17.42
C PHE A 73 20.19 9.27 -16.83
N GLU A 74 21.50 9.46 -17.06
CA GLU A 74 22.36 10.61 -16.75
C GLU A 74 21.70 11.83 -16.07
N GLN A 75 21.37 11.68 -14.78
CA GLN A 75 21.00 12.80 -13.92
C GLN A 75 22.10 13.06 -12.89
N ASN A 76 22.39 14.34 -12.66
CA ASN A 76 23.22 14.80 -11.55
C ASN A 76 22.79 14.11 -10.25
N ASP A 77 23.76 13.65 -9.44
CA ASP A 77 23.52 12.92 -8.20
C ASP A 77 22.51 13.61 -7.27
N TRP A 78 22.50 14.93 -7.24
CA TRP A 78 21.52 15.72 -6.47
C TRP A 78 20.08 15.59 -6.99
N ILE A 79 19.91 15.51 -8.31
CA ILE A 79 18.60 15.34 -8.95
C ILE A 79 18.09 13.93 -8.68
N ARG A 80 18.95 12.91 -8.82
CA ARG A 80 18.61 11.51 -8.51
C ARG A 80 18.19 11.34 -7.04
N LEU A 81 18.90 12.00 -6.12
CA LEU A 81 18.54 12.02 -4.70
C LEU A 81 17.18 12.69 -4.46
N ALA A 82 16.96 13.89 -5.03
CA ALA A 82 15.71 14.62 -4.87
C ALA A 82 14.51 13.83 -5.42
N LEU A 83 14.66 13.17 -6.57
CA LEU A 83 13.64 12.33 -7.17
C LEU A 83 13.32 11.11 -6.29
N SER A 84 14.34 10.46 -5.73
CA SER A 84 14.17 9.33 -4.81
C SER A 84 13.38 9.74 -3.57
N ILE A 85 13.69 10.91 -2.99
CA ILE A 85 12.95 11.46 -1.84
C ILE A 85 11.50 11.76 -2.23
N LEU A 86 11.27 12.41 -3.37
CA LEU A 86 9.93 12.74 -3.86
C LEU A 86 9.07 11.49 -4.01
N ILE A 87 9.64 10.41 -4.53
CA ILE A 87 8.95 9.14 -4.72
C ILE A 87 8.62 8.47 -3.38
N ILE A 88 9.55 8.48 -2.43
CA ILE A 88 9.27 7.98 -1.07
C ILE A 88 8.11 8.77 -0.45
N LEU A 89 8.14 10.11 -0.56
CA LEU A 89 7.06 10.97 -0.07
C LEU A 89 5.72 10.66 -0.76
N MET A 90 5.73 10.39 -2.07
CA MET A 90 4.54 10.00 -2.82
C MET A 90 3.98 8.65 -2.33
N ILE A 91 4.83 7.65 -2.12
CA ILE A 91 4.42 6.34 -1.57
C ILE A 91 3.78 6.53 -0.19
N LEU A 92 4.41 7.31 0.69
CA LEU A 92 3.88 7.60 2.03
C LEU A 92 2.55 8.36 1.97
N LEU A 93 2.42 9.32 1.06
CA LEU A 93 1.18 10.07 0.85
C LEU A 93 0.05 9.17 0.38
N VAL A 94 0.30 8.32 -0.62
CA VAL A 94 -0.68 7.34 -1.13
C VAL A 94 -1.07 6.35 -0.03
N PHE A 95 -0.10 5.83 0.71
CA PHE A 95 -0.35 4.95 1.84
C PHE A 95 -1.25 5.61 2.89
N TRP A 96 -0.96 6.85 3.27
CA TRP A 96 -1.74 7.62 4.24
C TRP A 96 -3.15 7.91 3.71
N TRP A 97 -3.25 8.30 2.44
CA TRP A 97 -4.53 8.57 1.79
C TRP A 97 -5.42 7.33 1.76
N ILE A 98 -4.87 6.16 1.41
CA ILE A 98 -5.63 4.89 1.40
C ILE A 98 -6.15 4.56 2.80
N ASN A 99 -5.31 4.72 3.81
CA ASN A 99 -5.70 4.48 5.20
C ASN A 99 -6.85 5.40 5.65
N ALA A 100 -6.75 6.69 5.32
CA ALA A 100 -7.81 7.66 5.59
C ALA A 100 -9.09 7.37 4.79
N PHE A 101 -8.96 6.91 3.55
CA PHE A 101 -10.08 6.48 2.72
C PHE A 101 -10.83 5.30 3.35
N ILE A 102 -10.12 4.27 3.85
CA ILE A 102 -10.74 3.13 4.55
C ILE A 102 -11.52 3.62 5.78
N VAL A 103 -10.87 4.43 6.62
CA VAL A 103 -11.51 5.00 7.81
C VAL A 103 -12.76 5.78 7.43
N ARG A 104 -12.71 6.59 6.37
CA ARG A 104 -13.87 7.33 5.86
C ARG A 104 -15.03 6.40 5.53
N GLN A 105 -14.78 5.27 4.86
CA GLN A 105 -15.83 4.31 4.52
C GLN A 105 -16.51 3.72 5.77
N ILE A 106 -15.76 3.54 6.86
CA ILE A 106 -16.31 3.06 8.14
C ILE A 106 -17.12 4.16 8.82
N VAL A 107 -16.58 5.38 8.90
CA VAL A 107 -17.26 6.55 9.48
C VAL A 107 -18.60 6.81 8.78
N LEU A 108 -18.65 6.69 7.45
CA LEU A 108 -19.89 6.83 6.69
C LEU A 108 -20.91 5.74 7.01
N LYS A 109 -20.47 4.50 7.29
CA LYS A 109 -21.37 3.40 7.69
C LYS A 109 -21.90 3.55 9.12
N GLN A 110 -21.15 4.19 10.01
CA GLN A 110 -21.51 4.39 11.42
C GLN A 110 -22.51 5.55 11.64
N GLN A 111 -23.23 6.01 10.59
CA GLN A 111 -24.20 7.11 10.60
C GLN A 111 -25.46 6.85 11.47
N TYR A 112 -25.28 6.58 12.77
CA TYR A 112 -26.34 6.59 13.78
C TYR A 112 -26.22 7.74 14.79
N THR A 113 -25.16 8.56 14.71
CA THR A 113 -25.04 9.76 15.53
C THR A 113 -24.46 10.90 14.70
N VAL A 114 -24.81 12.14 15.07
CA VAL A 114 -24.49 13.40 14.40
C VAL A 114 -22.96 13.62 14.32
N THR A 115 -22.26 12.87 13.48
CA THR A 115 -20.88 13.15 13.13
C THR A 115 -20.89 14.35 12.20
N ALA A 116 -20.29 15.46 12.62
CA ALA A 116 -20.14 16.65 11.79
C ALA A 116 -19.56 16.28 10.42
N VAL A 117 -20.20 16.74 9.34
CA VAL A 117 -19.84 16.45 7.94
C VAL A 117 -18.34 16.69 7.65
N PHE A 118 -17.73 17.64 8.35
CA PHE A 118 -16.29 17.92 8.25
C PHE A 118 -15.39 16.74 8.67
N LYS A 119 -15.78 15.97 9.70
CA LYS A 119 -15.01 14.80 10.16
C LYS A 119 -15.00 13.63 9.16
N GLN A 120 -15.86 13.70 8.14
CA GLN A 120 -15.96 12.72 7.06
C GLN A 120 -15.04 13.05 5.87
N LYS A 121 -14.38 14.22 5.87
CA LYS A 121 -13.43 14.60 4.81
C LYS A 121 -12.14 13.80 4.98
N ILE A 122 -11.62 13.25 3.87
CA ILE A 122 -10.35 12.49 3.87
C ILE A 122 -9.20 13.35 4.43
N SER A 123 -9.14 14.62 4.05
CA SER A 123 -8.13 15.56 4.56
C SER A 123 -8.17 15.70 6.08
N TYR A 124 -9.37 15.76 6.67
CA TYR A 124 -9.51 15.80 8.13
C TYR A 124 -9.00 14.53 8.79
N ILE A 125 -9.35 13.36 8.24
CA ILE A 125 -8.92 12.07 8.76
C ILE A 125 -7.39 11.92 8.65
N MET A 126 -6.81 12.37 7.55
CA MET A 126 -5.35 12.39 7.37
C MET A 126 -4.66 13.30 8.39
N LEU A 127 -5.19 14.49 8.67
CA LEU A 127 -4.61 15.44 9.62
C LEU A 127 -4.82 15.04 11.10
N HIS A 128 -5.84 14.24 11.40
CA HIS A 128 -6.21 13.84 12.77
C HIS A 128 -6.28 12.31 12.96
N PRO A 129 -5.24 11.53 12.61
CA PRO A 129 -5.31 10.07 12.60
C PRO A 129 -5.53 9.47 14.01
N LEU A 130 -5.04 10.14 15.05
CA LEU A 130 -5.20 9.70 16.44
C LEU A 130 -6.66 9.70 16.90
N GLN A 131 -7.50 10.59 16.37
CA GLN A 131 -8.93 10.63 16.70
C GLN A 131 -9.67 9.38 16.19
N PHE A 132 -9.14 8.74 15.15
CA PHE A 132 -9.71 7.56 14.51
C PHE A 132 -8.95 6.28 14.86
N LYS A 133 -8.03 6.31 15.84
CA LYS A 133 -7.17 5.17 16.22
C LYS A 133 -7.94 3.87 16.45
N SER A 134 -9.09 3.96 17.11
CA SER A 134 -9.95 2.81 17.40
C SER A 134 -10.51 2.14 16.14
N LEU A 135 -10.72 2.89 15.05
CA LEU A 135 -11.31 2.37 13.82
C LEU A 135 -10.33 1.51 13.03
N TYR A 136 -9.01 1.75 13.12
CA TYR A 136 -7.98 0.96 12.43
C TYR A 136 -7.93 -0.50 12.89
N ILE A 137 -8.45 -0.79 14.08
CA ILE A 137 -8.39 -2.11 14.72
C ILE A 137 -9.82 -2.69 14.81
N THR A 138 -10.62 -2.46 13.77
CA THR A 138 -11.98 -3.04 13.65
C THR A 138 -12.02 -4.09 12.55
N ALA A 139 -12.93 -5.06 12.68
CA ALA A 139 -13.16 -6.05 11.63
C ALA A 139 -13.60 -5.40 10.31
N ASP A 140 -14.38 -4.31 10.38
CA ASP A 140 -14.81 -3.54 9.20
C ASP A 140 -13.62 -2.91 8.47
N TYR A 141 -12.67 -2.33 9.21
CA TYR A 141 -11.43 -1.83 8.64
C TYR A 141 -10.67 -2.92 7.92
N LEU A 142 -10.44 -4.06 8.58
CA LEU A 142 -9.69 -5.16 7.98
C LEU A 142 -10.35 -5.70 6.73
N ARG A 143 -11.68 -5.84 6.73
CA ARG A 143 -12.44 -6.29 5.56
C ARG A 143 -12.24 -5.37 4.37
N ILE A 144 -12.35 -4.06 4.56
CA ILE A 144 -12.14 -3.08 3.49
C ILE A 144 -10.66 -3.05 3.07
N SER A 145 -9.75 -3.13 4.04
CA SER A 145 -8.30 -3.15 3.82
C SER A 145 -7.87 -4.30 2.91
N VAL A 146 -8.39 -5.51 3.12
CA VAL A 146 -8.14 -6.68 2.26
C VAL A 146 -8.63 -6.44 0.84
N TRP A 147 -9.82 -5.86 0.66
CA TRP A 147 -10.36 -5.56 -0.67
C TRP A 147 -9.52 -4.52 -1.42
N ILE A 148 -9.08 -3.46 -0.73
CA ILE A 148 -8.19 -2.46 -1.34
C ILE A 148 -6.85 -3.08 -1.70
N ASN A 149 -6.31 -3.94 -0.84
CA ASN A 149 -5.05 -4.64 -1.09
C ASN A 149 -5.15 -5.54 -2.32
N ARG A 150 -6.27 -6.25 -2.51
CA ARG A 150 -6.54 -7.03 -3.73
C ARG A 150 -6.64 -6.14 -4.97
N PHE A 151 -7.30 -4.99 -4.87
CA PHE A 151 -7.38 -4.04 -5.98
C PHE A 151 -6.00 -3.50 -6.36
N LEU A 152 -5.18 -3.13 -5.38
CA LEU A 152 -3.80 -2.69 -5.60
C LEU A 152 -2.92 -3.78 -6.22
N SER A 153 -3.09 -5.02 -5.78
CA SER A 153 -2.41 -6.19 -6.33
C SER A 153 -2.76 -6.40 -7.81
N ILE A 154 -4.05 -6.34 -8.17
CA ILE A 154 -4.50 -6.39 -9.57
C ILE A 154 -3.94 -5.21 -10.38
N LEU A 155 -3.95 -4.01 -9.81
CA LEU A 155 -3.37 -2.83 -10.46
C LEU A 155 -1.86 -3.00 -10.69
N ALA A 156 -1.14 -3.57 -9.72
CA ALA A 156 0.28 -3.88 -9.86
C ALA A 156 0.54 -4.86 -11.01
N PHE A 157 -0.30 -5.89 -11.15
CA PHE A 157 -0.23 -6.81 -12.29
C PHE A 157 -0.45 -6.11 -13.63
N ILE A 158 -1.48 -5.25 -13.72
CA ILE A 158 -1.78 -4.50 -14.95
C ILE A 158 -0.61 -3.59 -15.33
N LEU A 159 -0.07 -2.85 -14.37
CA LEU A 159 1.06 -1.95 -14.61
C LEU A 159 2.31 -2.73 -15.04
N LEU A 160 2.63 -3.83 -14.35
CA LEU A 160 3.74 -4.71 -14.72
C LEU A 160 3.58 -5.29 -16.13
N PHE A 161 2.36 -5.68 -16.50
CA PHE A 161 2.07 -6.17 -17.84
C PHE A 161 2.30 -5.09 -18.90
N ILE A 162 1.84 -3.86 -18.65
CA ILE A 162 2.06 -2.72 -19.55
C ILE A 162 3.56 -2.42 -19.70
N ASP A 163 4.30 -2.36 -18.59
CA ASP A 163 5.74 -2.08 -18.61
C ASP A 163 6.53 -3.15 -19.39
N ILE A 164 6.26 -4.44 -19.14
CA ILE A 164 6.89 -5.53 -19.89
C ILE A 164 6.47 -5.48 -21.37
N HIS A 165 5.22 -5.12 -21.65
CA HIS A 165 4.77 -4.99 -23.04
C HIS A 165 5.53 -3.89 -23.77
N LEU A 166 5.69 -2.71 -23.17
CA LEU A 166 6.48 -1.60 -23.72
C LEU A 166 7.95 -1.99 -23.96
N LEU A 167 8.55 -2.72 -23.03
CA LEU A 167 9.94 -3.20 -23.14
C LEU A 167 10.17 -4.17 -24.32
N PHE A 168 9.23 -5.09 -24.56
CA PHE A 168 9.39 -6.18 -25.53
C PHE A 168 8.57 -5.99 -26.83
N SER A 169 7.85 -4.89 -26.96
CA SER A 169 7.07 -4.53 -28.15
C SER A 169 7.12 -3.01 -28.37
N PRO A 170 8.29 -2.47 -28.80
CA PRO A 170 8.45 -1.06 -29.11
C PRO A 170 7.62 -0.62 -30.33
#